data_AF-A0A7Z0NEL9-F1
#
_entry.id   AF-A0A7Z0NEL9-F1
#
_cell.length_a   1.000
_cell.length_b   1.000
_cell.length_c   1.000
_cell.angle_alpha   90.00
_cell.angle_beta   90.00
_cell.angle_gamma   90.00
#
_symmetry.space_group_name_H-M   'P 1'
#
loop_
_entity.id
_entity.type
_entity.pdbx_description
1 polymer ?
#
loop_
_entity_poly.entity_id
_entity_poly.type
_entity_poly.pdbx_seq_one_letter_code
_entity_poly.pdbx_strand_id
1 'polypeptide(L)'
;MSTSSQKYHHGDLRQALLDEGMALVQESGPDALTLRKLAQRLGVSAMAPYRHYPDKEALLAAIAAEGFRRLQARLEAAERSDESPGSTLLREGIAYVLFALDNPALFRLMFGTNRPQGLDPDLDAARAGAFGVLMRHMQASASTDERSARARGCWSLVHGLALLLLDGLLQVPEGVPPEAWIGRILESTTAKQ
;
A
#
# COMPACT_ATOMS: atom_id res chain seq x y z
N MET A 1 2.60 40.96 -6.34
CA MET A 1 1.69 39.97 -6.96
C MET A 1 1.43 38.90 -5.93
N SER A 2 0.16 38.73 -5.56
CA SER A 2 -0.28 38.12 -4.31
C SER A 2 -0.11 36.60 -4.28
N THR A 3 0.55 36.09 -3.25
CA THR A 3 0.65 34.67 -2.92
C THR A 3 -0.71 34.15 -2.44
N SER A 4 -1.31 33.22 -3.19
CA SER A 4 -2.55 32.57 -2.78
C SER A 4 -2.28 31.68 -1.57
N SER A 5 -2.71 32.11 -0.39
CA SER A 5 -2.76 31.25 0.80
C SER A 5 -3.77 30.13 0.53
N GLN A 6 -3.27 28.93 0.29
CA GLN A 6 -4.10 27.75 0.09
C GLN A 6 -4.90 27.52 1.38
N LYS A 7 -6.22 27.56 1.25
CA LYS A 7 -7.16 27.53 2.37
C LYS A 7 -6.94 26.29 3.22
N TYR A 8 -6.52 26.56 4.44
CA TYR A 8 -6.58 25.63 5.56
C TYR A 8 -8.01 25.09 5.69
N HIS A 9 -8.24 23.82 5.37
CA HIS A 9 -9.48 23.13 5.74
C HIS A 9 -9.41 22.82 7.25
N HIS A 10 -9.72 23.82 8.08
CA HIS A 10 -9.75 23.71 9.56
C HIS A 10 -10.73 22.63 10.08
N GLY A 11 -11.48 21.96 9.19
CA GLY A 11 -12.52 21.00 9.53
C GLY A 11 -12.03 19.59 9.85
N ASP A 12 -10.83 19.19 9.43
CA ASP A 12 -10.33 17.85 9.75
C ASP A 12 -8.81 17.83 9.98
N LEU A 13 -8.38 18.32 11.15
CA LEU A 13 -6.98 18.21 11.58
C LEU A 13 -6.51 16.75 11.62
N ARG A 14 -7.40 15.78 11.87
CA ARG A 14 -7.05 14.34 11.84
C ARG A 14 -6.64 13.93 10.43
N GLN A 15 -7.44 14.27 9.42
CA GLN A 15 -7.10 14.00 8.02
C GLN A 15 -5.85 14.77 7.57
N ALA A 16 -5.71 16.03 7.95
CA ALA A 16 -4.51 16.81 7.61
C ALA A 16 -3.23 16.21 8.21
N LEU A 17 -3.29 15.68 9.44
CA LEU A 17 -2.18 14.95 10.06
C LEU A 17 -1.86 13.64 9.35
N LEU A 18 -2.89 12.93 8.87
CA LEU A 18 -2.73 11.71 8.09
C LEU A 18 -2.05 12.02 6.75
N ASP A 19 -2.57 12.97 5.99
CA ASP A 19 -2.05 13.34 4.66
C ASP A 19 -0.60 13.84 4.74
N GLU A 20 -0.31 14.74 5.70
CA GLU A 20 1.04 15.25 5.91
C GLU A 20 1.99 14.15 6.44
N GLY A 21 1.47 13.25 7.27
CA GLY A 21 2.19 12.07 7.75
C GLY A 21 2.57 11.14 6.61
N MET A 22 1.66 10.88 5.68
CA MET A 22 1.92 10.07 4.48
C MET A 22 2.98 10.71 3.58
N ALA A 23 2.87 12.03 3.32
CA ALA A 23 3.87 12.76 2.56
C ALA A 23 5.25 12.65 3.21
N LEU A 24 5.32 12.83 4.53
CA LEU A 24 6.57 12.76 5.27
C LEU A 24 7.19 11.35 5.27
N VAL A 25 6.37 10.30 5.37
CA VAL A 25 6.82 8.90 5.25
C VAL A 25 7.42 8.66 3.86
N GLN A 26 6.80 9.19 2.81
CA GLN A 26 7.32 9.04 1.45
C GLN A 26 8.61 9.83 1.22
N GLU A 27 8.72 11.03 1.79
CA GLU A 27 9.91 11.90 1.67
C GLU A 27 11.12 11.38 2.45
N SER A 28 10.93 10.86 3.67
CA SER A 28 12.01 10.65 4.64
C SER A 28 11.91 9.36 5.44
N GLY A 29 10.95 8.48 5.12
CA GLY A 29 10.70 7.24 5.84
C GLY A 29 9.94 7.42 7.17
N PRO A 30 9.45 6.32 7.76
CA PRO A 30 8.64 6.35 8.98
C PRO A 30 9.41 6.81 10.23
N ASP A 31 10.74 6.69 10.25
CA ASP A 31 11.56 7.10 11.38
C ASP A 31 11.59 8.62 11.56
N ALA A 32 11.51 9.37 10.45
CA ALA A 32 11.50 10.82 10.43
C ALA A 32 10.17 11.44 10.91
N LEU A 33 9.13 10.63 11.11
CA LEU A 33 7.80 11.06 11.51
C LEU A 33 7.71 11.29 13.02
N THR A 34 7.28 12.50 13.40
CA THR A 34 6.92 12.85 14.77
C THR A 34 5.69 13.75 14.77
N LEU A 35 4.81 13.61 15.77
CA LEU A 35 3.62 14.46 15.92
C LEU A 35 3.97 15.95 16.01
N ARG A 36 5.08 16.30 16.67
CA ARG A 36 5.56 17.69 16.75
C ARG A 36 5.98 18.26 15.40
N LYS A 37 6.69 17.47 14.58
CA LYS A 37 7.08 17.89 13.22
C LYS A 37 5.86 18.14 12.35
N LEU A 38 4.83 17.30 12.47
CA LEU A 38 3.57 17.49 11.75
C LEU A 38 2.80 18.73 12.27
N ALA A 39 2.76 18.96 13.58
CA ALA A 39 2.17 20.18 14.14
C ALA A 39 2.83 21.44 13.57
N GLN A 40 4.17 21.43 13.48
CA GLN A 40 4.94 22.54 12.92
C GLN A 40 4.64 22.74 11.43
N ARG A 41 4.63 21.66 10.62
CA ARG A 41 4.32 21.73 9.18
C ARG A 41 2.90 22.22 8.92
N LEU A 42 1.95 21.84 9.77
CA LEU A 42 0.56 22.26 9.70
C LEU A 42 0.28 23.59 10.43
N GLY A 43 1.27 24.26 11.02
CA GLY A 43 1.05 25.54 11.71
C GLY A 43 0.07 25.48 12.90
N VAL A 44 -0.06 24.33 13.55
CA VAL A 44 -0.90 24.13 14.74
C VAL A 44 -0.07 24.06 16.02
N SER A 45 -0.73 24.16 17.18
CA SER A 45 -0.05 23.97 18.46
C SER A 45 0.51 22.56 18.58
N ALA A 46 1.65 22.42 19.27
CA ALA A 46 2.33 21.14 19.45
C ALA A 46 1.46 20.06 20.13
N MET A 47 0.42 20.46 20.87
CA MET A 47 -0.52 19.57 21.54
C MET A 47 -1.74 19.19 20.69
N ALA A 48 -1.98 19.88 19.58
CA ALA A 48 -3.15 19.62 18.74
C ALA A 48 -3.18 18.19 18.14
N PRO A 49 -2.06 17.61 17.64
CA PRO A 49 -2.07 16.25 17.10
C PRO A 49 -2.44 15.17 18.11
N TYR A 50 -2.04 15.36 19.38
CA TYR A 50 -2.26 14.39 20.46
C TYR A 50 -3.75 14.15 20.77
N ARG A 51 -4.64 15.05 20.32
CA ARG A 51 -6.09 14.87 20.43
C ARG A 51 -6.66 13.89 19.40
N HIS A 52 -5.92 13.61 18.33
CA HIS A 52 -6.33 12.75 17.22
C HIS A 52 -5.51 11.47 17.16
N TYR A 53 -4.21 11.57 17.46
CA TYR A 53 -3.27 10.45 17.51
C TYR A 53 -2.50 10.53 18.82
N PRO A 54 -2.74 9.62 19.79
CA PRO A 54 -2.12 9.71 21.11
C PRO A 54 -0.59 9.61 21.08
N ASP A 55 -0.05 8.92 20.08
CA ASP A 55 1.38 8.74 19.88
C ASP A 55 1.73 8.54 18.39
N LYS A 56 3.03 8.35 18.13
CA LYS A 56 3.57 8.07 16.78
C LYS A 56 3.02 6.76 16.21
N GLU A 57 2.88 5.73 17.05
CA GLU A 57 2.44 4.40 16.61
C GLU A 57 0.99 4.42 16.13
N ALA A 58 0.11 5.13 16.82
CA ALA A 58 -1.28 5.32 16.40
C ALA A 58 -1.39 6.04 15.04
N LEU A 59 -0.51 7.03 14.78
CA LEU A 59 -0.47 7.68 13.48
C LEU A 59 0.10 6.74 12.40
N LEU A 60 1.15 5.97 12.70
CA LEU A 60 1.69 4.97 11.77
C LEU A 60 0.66 3.87 11.45
N ALA A 61 -0.14 3.45 12.42
CA ALA A 61 -1.25 2.52 12.22
C ALA A 61 -2.30 3.09 11.26
N ALA A 62 -2.70 4.35 11.45
CA ALA A 62 -3.62 5.03 10.55
C ALA A 62 -3.06 5.22 9.14
N ILE A 63 -1.78 5.55 9.00
CA ILE A 63 -1.08 5.62 7.70
C ILE A 63 -1.05 4.25 7.03
N ALA A 64 -0.74 3.19 7.77
CA ALA A 64 -0.73 1.83 7.23
C ALA A 64 -2.15 1.40 6.79
N ALA A 65 -3.18 1.73 7.57
CA ALA A 65 -4.57 1.46 7.23
C ALA A 65 -4.96 2.15 5.92
N GLU A 66 -4.55 3.41 5.75
CA GLU A 66 -4.74 4.14 4.50
C GLU A 66 -3.97 3.53 3.33
N GLY A 67 -2.74 3.05 3.57
CA GLY A 67 -1.99 2.28 2.57
C GLY A 67 -2.73 1.01 2.12
N PHE A 68 -3.33 0.26 3.04
CA PHE A 68 -4.14 -0.90 2.69
C PHE A 68 -5.41 -0.53 1.92
N ARG A 69 -6.11 0.55 2.28
CA ARG A 69 -7.27 1.04 1.51
C ARG A 69 -6.89 1.45 0.09
N ARG A 70 -5.76 2.13 -0.09
CA ARG A 70 -5.24 2.50 -1.42
C ARG A 70 -4.85 1.28 -2.25
N LEU A 71 -4.21 0.29 -1.62
CA LEU A 71 -3.90 -0.98 -2.27
C LEU A 71 -5.19 -1.69 -2.70
N GLN A 72 -6.17 -1.81 -1.80
CA GLN A 72 -7.48 -2.41 -2.10
C GLN A 72 -8.13 -1.74 -3.31
N ALA A 73 -8.25 -0.41 -3.30
CA ALA A 73 -8.85 0.34 -4.39
C ALA A 73 -8.12 0.13 -5.74
N ARG A 74 -6.78 0.01 -5.71
CA ARG A 74 -5.98 -0.26 -6.92
C ARG A 74 -6.25 -1.67 -7.47
N LEU A 75 -6.37 -2.66 -6.59
CA LEU A 75 -6.69 -4.04 -6.99
C LEU A 75 -8.11 -4.12 -7.58
N GLU A 76 -9.10 -3.49 -6.94
CA GLU A 76 -10.48 -3.42 -7.43
C GLU A 76 -10.60 -2.66 -8.77
N ALA A 77 -9.73 -1.68 -9.01
CA ALA A 77 -9.66 -1.00 -10.30
C ALA A 77 -9.07 -1.92 -11.39
N ALA A 78 -8.02 -2.68 -11.07
CA ALA A 78 -7.42 -3.64 -11.98
C ALA A 78 -8.37 -4.79 -12.33
N GLU A 79 -9.23 -5.18 -11.40
CA GLU A 79 -10.28 -6.17 -11.64
C GLU A 79 -11.29 -5.71 -12.70
N ARG A 80 -11.78 -4.46 -12.56
CA ARG A 80 -12.82 -3.86 -13.44
C ARG A 80 -12.30 -3.43 -14.81
N SER A 81 -10.99 -3.46 -15.03
CA SER A 81 -10.37 -3.03 -16.29
C SER A 81 -10.49 -4.12 -17.37
N ASP A 82 -11.49 -4.00 -18.23
CA ASP A 82 -11.67 -4.86 -19.41
C ASP A 82 -10.65 -4.58 -20.54
N GLU A 83 -10.00 -3.40 -20.50
CA GLU A 83 -9.06 -2.95 -21.54
C GLU A 83 -7.67 -3.61 -21.45
N SER A 84 -7.37 -4.28 -20.33
CA SER A 84 -6.06 -4.87 -20.07
C SER A 84 -6.06 -6.38 -20.36
N PRO A 85 -5.19 -6.88 -21.27
CA PRO A 85 -5.06 -8.30 -21.56
C PRO A 85 -4.73 -9.14 -20.32
N GLY A 86 -5.08 -10.43 -20.36
CA GLY A 86 -4.75 -11.41 -19.32
C GLY A 86 -5.88 -11.72 -18.34
N SER A 87 -5.61 -12.62 -17.41
CA SER A 87 -6.57 -12.98 -16.35
C SER A 87 -6.69 -11.88 -15.30
N THR A 88 -7.83 -11.78 -14.62
CA THR A 88 -8.02 -10.87 -13.48
C THR A 88 -6.89 -10.98 -12.45
N LEU A 89 -6.47 -12.20 -12.13
CA LEU A 89 -5.39 -12.47 -11.19
C LEU A 89 -4.04 -11.90 -11.67
N LEU A 90 -3.77 -11.95 -12.98
CA LEU A 90 -2.56 -11.35 -13.55
C LEU A 90 -2.59 -9.83 -13.41
N ARG A 91 -3.72 -9.19 -13.74
CA ARG A 91 -3.89 -7.73 -13.61
C ARG A 91 -3.73 -7.26 -12.16
N GLU A 92 -4.33 -7.99 -11.22
CA GLU A 92 -4.16 -7.73 -9.78
C GLU A 92 -2.70 -7.90 -9.33
N GLY A 93 -2.02 -8.94 -9.81
CA GLY A 93 -0.61 -9.18 -9.49
C GLY A 93 0.31 -8.06 -10.01
N ILE A 94 0.07 -7.59 -11.24
CA ILE A 94 0.79 -6.43 -11.80
C ILE A 94 0.50 -5.18 -10.94
N ALA A 95 -0.77 -4.90 -10.65
CA ALA A 95 -1.18 -3.74 -9.85
C ALA A 95 -0.57 -3.76 -8.43
N TYR A 96 -0.45 -4.93 -7.82
CA TYR A 96 0.18 -5.12 -6.52
C TYR A 96 1.66 -4.71 -6.54
N VAL A 97 2.42 -5.18 -7.54
CA VAL A 97 3.86 -4.88 -7.65
C VAL A 97 4.07 -3.41 -7.97
N LEU A 98 3.28 -2.83 -8.89
CA LEU A 98 3.37 -1.39 -9.19
C LEU A 98 3.01 -0.53 -7.99
N PHE A 99 2.03 -0.93 -7.17
CA PHE A 99 1.72 -0.21 -5.93
C PHE A 99 2.93 -0.10 -5.01
N ALA A 100 3.70 -1.20 -4.89
CA ALA A 100 4.93 -1.21 -4.10
C ALA A 100 5.97 -0.25 -4.69
N LEU A 101 6.18 -0.27 -6.01
CA LEU A 101 7.13 0.60 -6.71
C LEU A 101 6.77 2.08 -6.60
N ASP A 102 5.49 2.41 -6.71
CA ASP A 102 5.00 3.79 -6.62
C ASP A 102 5.03 4.32 -5.17
N ASN A 103 4.96 3.42 -4.18
CA ASN A 103 4.82 3.76 -2.76
C ASN A 103 5.81 2.98 -1.87
N PRO A 104 7.14 3.05 -2.11
CA PRO A 104 8.12 2.18 -1.46
C PRO A 104 8.13 2.30 0.06
N ALA A 105 8.08 3.53 0.59
CA ALA A 105 8.11 3.75 2.04
C ALA A 105 6.81 3.29 2.72
N LEU A 106 5.66 3.56 2.09
CA LEU A 106 4.35 3.12 2.57
C LEU A 106 4.22 1.59 2.53
N PHE A 107 4.69 0.96 1.45
CA PHE A 107 4.68 -0.50 1.31
C PHE A 107 5.54 -1.17 2.40
N ARG A 108 6.72 -0.62 2.68
CA ARG A 108 7.57 -1.09 3.79
C ARG A 108 6.93 -0.86 5.15
N LEU A 109 6.17 0.22 5.35
CA LEU A 109 5.40 0.43 6.59
C LEU A 109 4.27 -0.59 6.75
N MET A 110 3.60 -0.97 5.65
CA MET A 110 2.50 -1.94 5.67
C MET A 110 2.96 -3.37 5.97
N PHE A 111 4.08 -3.79 5.37
CA PHE A 111 4.51 -5.20 5.36
C PHE A 111 5.85 -5.48 6.07
N GLY A 112 6.63 -4.45 6.39
CA GLY A 112 7.98 -4.59 6.94
C GLY A 112 8.04 -5.06 8.40
N THR A 113 9.27 -5.16 8.92
CA THR A 113 9.55 -5.54 10.31
C THR A 113 9.10 -4.49 11.31
N ASN A 114 9.18 -3.22 10.93
CA ASN A 114 8.78 -2.06 11.75
C ASN A 114 7.32 -1.66 11.53
N ARG A 115 6.49 -2.56 10.99
CA ARG A 115 5.04 -2.30 10.86
C ARG A 115 4.40 -2.17 12.24
N PRO A 116 3.30 -1.41 12.37
CA PRO A 116 2.51 -1.36 13.61
C PRO A 116 2.07 -2.78 14.02
N GLN A 117 2.39 -3.17 15.26
CA GLN A 117 2.07 -4.51 15.82
C GLN A 117 0.95 -4.47 16.86
N GLY A 118 0.45 -3.28 17.21
CA GLY A 118 -0.64 -3.10 18.17
C GLY A 118 -2.01 -3.49 17.61
N LEU A 119 -2.98 -3.65 18.51
CA LEU A 119 -4.39 -3.86 18.17
C LEU A 119 -5.00 -2.54 17.69
N ASP A 120 -5.19 -2.42 16.37
CA ASP A 120 -5.92 -1.30 15.75
C ASP A 120 -7.01 -1.88 14.84
N PRO A 121 -8.30 -1.78 15.25
CA PRO A 121 -9.40 -2.37 14.47
C PRO A 121 -9.56 -1.79 13.05
N ASP A 122 -9.20 -0.52 12.82
CA ASP A 122 -9.28 0.10 11.49
C ASP A 122 -8.18 -0.46 10.58
N LEU A 123 -6.96 -0.59 11.12
CA LEU A 123 -5.86 -1.23 10.41
C LEU A 123 -6.16 -2.70 10.09
N ASP A 124 -6.74 -3.44 11.03
CA ASP A 124 -7.11 -4.84 10.82
C ASP A 124 -8.20 -4.99 9.76
N ALA A 125 -9.23 -4.12 9.79
CA ALA A 125 -10.27 -4.10 8.78
C ALA A 125 -9.73 -3.73 7.40
N ALA A 126 -8.87 -2.71 7.30
CA ALA A 126 -8.25 -2.30 6.04
C ALA A 126 -7.35 -3.40 5.45
N ARG A 127 -6.54 -4.06 6.29
CA ARG A 127 -5.71 -5.19 5.88
C ARG A 127 -6.56 -6.35 5.38
N ALA A 128 -7.64 -6.68 6.09
CA ALA A 128 -8.57 -7.73 5.69
C ALA A 128 -9.27 -7.40 4.36
N GLY A 129 -9.66 -6.13 4.14
CA GLY A 129 -10.25 -5.66 2.88
C GLY A 129 -9.32 -5.87 1.69
N ALA A 130 -8.08 -5.38 1.77
CA ALA A 130 -7.08 -5.58 0.72
C ALA A 130 -6.79 -7.06 0.45
N PHE A 131 -6.67 -7.88 1.50
CA PHE A 131 -6.47 -9.32 1.37
C PHE A 131 -7.69 -10.02 0.76
N GLY A 132 -8.91 -9.57 1.08
CA GLY A 132 -10.15 -10.10 0.53
C GLY A 132 -10.21 -10.00 -1.00
N VAL A 133 -9.74 -8.88 -1.57
CA VAL A 133 -9.67 -8.70 -3.03
C VAL A 133 -8.69 -9.67 -3.68
N LEU A 134 -7.50 -9.84 -3.10
CA LEU A 134 -6.51 -10.81 -3.62
C LEU A 134 -7.05 -12.26 -3.59
N MET A 135 -7.84 -12.60 -2.56
CA MET A 135 -8.28 -13.96 -2.33
C MET A 135 -9.52 -14.36 -3.12
N ARG A 136 -10.43 -13.43 -3.44
CA ARG A 136 -11.77 -13.77 -3.99
C ARG A 136 -11.71 -14.43 -5.37
N HIS A 137 -10.76 -14.07 -6.22
CA HIS A 137 -10.60 -14.71 -7.55
C HIS A 137 -9.96 -16.11 -7.49
N MET A 138 -9.47 -16.51 -6.32
CA MET A 138 -8.84 -17.81 -6.11
C MET A 138 -9.83 -18.86 -5.57
N GLN A 139 -11.11 -18.49 -5.42
CA GLN A 139 -12.14 -19.31 -4.77
C GLN A 139 -12.88 -20.28 -5.70
N ALA A 140 -12.63 -20.26 -7.01
CA ALA A 140 -13.56 -20.84 -7.97
C ALA A 140 -13.47 -22.36 -8.21
N SER A 141 -12.49 -23.14 -7.72
CA SER A 141 -12.32 -24.52 -8.27
C SER A 141 -11.60 -25.64 -7.48
N ALA A 142 -11.04 -25.43 -6.28
CA ALA A 142 -10.27 -26.48 -5.58
C ALA A 142 -10.79 -26.76 -4.16
N SER A 143 -10.24 -27.75 -3.43
CA SER A 143 -10.58 -27.95 -2.02
C SER A 143 -10.18 -26.73 -1.15
N THR A 144 -10.73 -26.57 0.06
CA THR A 144 -10.42 -25.39 0.89
C THR A 144 -8.93 -25.22 1.17
N ASP A 145 -8.21 -26.32 1.39
CA ASP A 145 -6.79 -26.28 1.72
C ASP A 145 -5.91 -25.97 0.50
N GLU A 146 -6.20 -26.58 -0.65
CA GLU A 146 -5.49 -26.29 -1.92
C GLU A 146 -5.72 -24.86 -2.39
N ARG A 147 -6.95 -24.33 -2.26
CA ARG A 147 -7.28 -22.92 -2.54
C ARG A 147 -6.45 -21.99 -1.68
N SER A 148 -6.40 -22.27 -0.39
CA SER A 148 -5.68 -21.48 0.61
C SER A 148 -4.17 -21.49 0.34
N ALA A 149 -3.62 -22.65 -0.01
CA ALA A 149 -2.21 -22.81 -0.37
C ALA A 149 -1.86 -22.08 -1.67
N ARG A 150 -2.67 -22.22 -2.73
CA ARG A 150 -2.46 -21.53 -4.01
C ARG A 150 -2.47 -20.02 -3.83
N ALA A 151 -3.38 -19.50 -3.01
CA ALA A 151 -3.49 -18.08 -2.78
C ALA A 151 -2.34 -17.48 -1.99
N ARG A 152 -1.87 -18.19 -0.95
CA ARG A 152 -0.61 -17.84 -0.29
C ARG A 152 0.57 -17.92 -1.26
N GLY A 153 0.61 -18.91 -2.16
CA GLY A 153 1.64 -19.02 -3.18
C GLY A 153 1.68 -17.83 -4.14
N CYS A 154 0.53 -17.44 -4.69
CA CYS A 154 0.42 -16.27 -5.56
C CYS A 154 0.77 -14.98 -4.84
N TRP A 155 0.31 -14.80 -3.60
CA TRP A 155 0.68 -13.63 -2.80
C TRP A 155 2.18 -13.58 -2.52
N SER A 156 2.78 -14.70 -2.10
CA SER A 156 4.23 -14.81 -1.88
C SER A 156 5.04 -14.47 -3.14
N LEU A 157 4.57 -14.87 -4.33
CA LEU A 157 5.22 -14.54 -5.59
C LEU A 157 5.23 -13.03 -5.85
N VAL A 158 4.06 -12.38 -5.82
CA VAL A 158 3.97 -10.93 -6.10
C VAL A 158 4.61 -10.10 -4.99
N HIS A 159 4.53 -10.55 -3.74
CA HIS A 159 5.18 -9.90 -2.60
C HIS A 159 6.70 -10.02 -2.68
N GLY A 160 7.22 -11.21 -2.98
CA GLY A 160 8.65 -11.44 -3.19
C GLY A 160 9.19 -10.63 -4.35
N LEU A 161 8.48 -10.61 -5.50
CA LEU A 161 8.87 -9.79 -6.65
C LEU A 161 8.90 -8.29 -6.31
N ALA A 162 7.90 -7.80 -5.57
CA ALA A 162 7.88 -6.41 -5.11
C ALA A 162 9.09 -6.08 -4.22
N LEU A 163 9.42 -6.92 -3.24
CA LEU A 163 10.58 -6.71 -2.37
C LEU A 163 11.90 -6.78 -3.14
N LEU A 164 12.06 -7.76 -4.04
CA LEU A 164 13.26 -7.88 -4.88
C LEU A 164 13.50 -6.64 -5.74
N LEU A 165 12.45 -6.05 -6.29
CA LEU A 165 12.53 -4.80 -7.04
C LEU A 165 12.82 -3.59 -6.12
N LEU A 166 12.14 -3.51 -4.97
CA LEU A 166 12.34 -2.43 -4.00
C LEU A 166 13.73 -2.41 -3.38
N ASP A 167 14.36 -3.57 -3.24
CA ASP A 167 15.73 -3.73 -2.73
C ASP A 167 16.78 -3.66 -3.85
N GLY A 168 16.36 -3.48 -5.11
CA GLY A 168 17.26 -3.39 -6.27
C GLY A 168 17.96 -4.71 -6.64
N LEU A 169 17.52 -5.83 -6.06
CA LEU A 169 18.00 -7.18 -6.37
C LEU A 169 17.49 -7.68 -7.72
N LEU A 170 16.37 -7.11 -8.17
CA LEU A 170 15.90 -7.15 -9.55
C LEU A 170 15.71 -5.73 -10.06
N GLN A 171 15.86 -5.55 -11.37
CA GLN A 171 15.66 -4.27 -12.03
C GLN A 171 14.84 -4.48 -13.30
N VAL A 172 13.90 -3.57 -13.55
CA VAL A 172 13.20 -3.52 -14.83
C VAL A 172 14.22 -3.12 -15.89
N PRO A 173 14.38 -3.89 -16.99
CA PRO A 173 15.30 -3.54 -18.06
C PRO A 173 14.99 -2.16 -18.65
N GLU A 174 16.03 -1.43 -19.01
CA GLU A 174 15.89 -0.11 -19.64
C GLU A 174 15.04 -0.20 -20.92
N GLY A 175 14.16 0.78 -21.12
CA GLY A 175 13.27 0.85 -22.29
C GLY A 175 12.08 -0.12 -22.25
N VAL A 176 11.91 -0.91 -21.17
CA VAL A 176 10.77 -1.82 -21.00
C VAL A 176 9.77 -1.22 -20.00
N PRO A 177 8.48 -1.10 -20.35
CA PRO A 177 7.45 -0.71 -19.39
C PRO A 177 7.41 -1.69 -18.20
N PRO A 178 7.41 -1.21 -16.94
CA PRO A 178 7.37 -2.07 -15.76
C PRO A 178 6.23 -3.08 -15.80
N GLU A 179 5.05 -2.66 -16.24
CA GLU A 179 3.85 -3.50 -16.35
C GLU A 179 4.06 -4.70 -17.27
N ALA A 180 4.68 -4.47 -18.44
CA ALA A 180 4.95 -5.52 -19.42
C ALA A 180 6.01 -6.49 -18.92
N TRP A 181 7.02 -6.00 -18.20
CA TRP A 181 8.07 -6.86 -17.64
C TRP A 181 7.55 -7.71 -16.48
N ILE A 182 6.83 -7.09 -15.53
CA ILE A 182 6.18 -7.78 -14.41
C ILE A 182 5.18 -8.82 -14.93
N GLY A 183 4.35 -8.44 -15.91
CA GLY A 183 3.38 -9.34 -16.53
C GLY A 183 4.01 -10.63 -17.06
N ARG A 184 5.10 -10.51 -17.83
CA ARG A 184 5.82 -11.70 -18.34
C ARG A 184 6.33 -12.63 -17.25
N ILE A 185 6.83 -12.09 -16.12
CA ILE A 185 7.28 -12.90 -14.99
C ILE A 185 6.10 -13.66 -14.37
N LEU A 186 4.98 -12.96 -14.12
CA LEU A 186 3.80 -13.55 -13.50
C LEU A 186 3.10 -14.57 -14.41
N GLU A 187 3.08 -14.35 -15.73
CA GLU A 187 2.57 -15.33 -16.70
C GLU A 187 3.44 -16.60 -16.73
N SER A 188 4.76 -16.44 -16.72
CA SER A 188 5.70 -17.59 -16.77
C SER A 188 5.61 -18.53 -15.56
N THR A 189 5.09 -18.05 -14.44
CA THR A 189 4.98 -18.78 -13.17
C THR A 189 3.58 -19.35 -12.92
N THR A 190 2.57 -18.91 -13.69
CA THR A 190 1.17 -19.33 -13.55
C THR A 190 0.69 -20.23 -14.67
N ALA A 191 1.42 -20.31 -15.79
CA ALA A 191 1.19 -21.32 -16.82
C ALA A 191 1.46 -22.72 -16.25
N LYS A 192 0.45 -23.59 -16.32
CA LYS A 192 0.61 -25.02 -16.02
C LYS A 192 1.72 -25.57 -16.93
N GLN A 193 2.69 -26.28 -16.36
CA GLN A 193 3.40 -27.32 -17.09
C GLN A 193 2.41 -28.41 -17.50
#